data_AF-A0A1V5N8E6-F1
#
_entry.id   AF-A0A1V5N8E6-F1
#
_cell.length_a   1.000
_cell.length_b   1.000
_cell.length_c   1.000
_cell.angle_alpha   90.00
_cell.angle_beta   90.00
_cell.angle_gamma   90.00
#
_symmetry.space_group_name_H-M   'P 1'
#
loop_
_entity.id
_entity.type
_entity.pdbx_description
1 polymer ?
#
loop_
_entity_poly.entity_id
_entity_poly.type
_entity_poly.pdbx_seq_one_letter_code
_entity_poly.pdbx_strand_id
1 'polypeptide(L)'
;MACEVVRFHINGTFYGLFLAQESLNAATLRRRGLDDSGEVFHPDAYPYNDLNYYTDPALYPQIYEKKSDPFGSFQSLMDVSNLITNTPSNQILNAMLGEVELDEWFYRWAINNCGPNFDIARNNFILIHPAEPELKWQWIAYDFSHYYGDVGGASLDPYYSPNKWMERCVSSSSGYSAEFENRNLVILNDIVQNYNVVEKLNTLMDETFEKYEKDINDEIGLHYEAYENSWGPFVRNYSQKESIKSLFASRNAWLKNWLASKTFTLPANRNPLIQMEVPIIDNNTIDISWDYSDAEGDACTVDLYWSDLVWEYMVPIPGAQNLPAENRHFVWTADLPEDYLNRKIYVQAAIRDGNSYLVHHDTSRPALSVDSCGDIWEIGRGMTGDINRDCRVDMADLSEIAESWLLWGETGWDFQQDYNPALLGSPGQNPYRNWSYGAGSELNDFVAFNKLTQDSTNNSWTLSSASYSGFPIIWKNFGPWIYGVNTNEVSLHPAPPGSVPDLAKVRWTSPASETVHITGKFAAGHSGVVDMWIIKNGNAAQPLFSQLSASADVFFDLTLSVSIGTTIDFVVGPGGDYGADNTPLHVLISRGALNCGDPATTAMDLNQDCIINFQDLAVLAGDWLNCNDPQDGTCANSP
;
A
#
# COMPACT_ATOMS: atom_id res chain seq x y z
N MET A 1 -20.91 21.29 -1.63
CA MET A 1 -22.08 21.62 -0.76
C MET A 1 -22.07 20.65 0.39
N ALA A 2 -22.60 21.04 1.54
CA ALA A 2 -22.76 20.12 2.66
C ALA A 2 -23.98 19.20 2.45
N CYS A 3 -23.79 17.92 2.76
CA CYS A 3 -24.82 16.87 2.69
C CYS A 3 -24.68 15.94 3.90
N GLU A 4 -25.78 15.35 4.37
CA GLU A 4 -25.75 14.28 5.38
C GLU A 4 -26.85 13.26 5.11
N VAL A 5 -26.58 11.97 5.35
CA VAL A 5 -27.62 10.94 5.38
C VAL A 5 -28.36 11.01 6.72
N VAL A 6 -29.68 11.18 6.67
CA VAL A 6 -30.54 11.33 7.86
C VAL A 6 -31.65 10.28 7.91
N ARG A 7 -31.98 9.81 9.11
CA ARG A 7 -33.15 8.94 9.35
C ARG A 7 -34.42 9.76 9.47
N PHE A 8 -35.30 9.68 8.48
CA PHE A 8 -36.55 10.43 8.48
C PHE A 8 -37.68 9.65 9.15
N HIS A 9 -38.41 10.28 10.07
CA HIS A 9 -39.55 9.68 10.77
C HIS A 9 -40.80 10.54 10.60
N ILE A 10 -41.90 9.93 10.16
CA ILE A 10 -43.21 10.59 10.06
C ILE A 10 -44.12 10.03 11.14
N ASN A 11 -44.62 10.89 12.03
CA ASN A 11 -45.49 10.52 13.16
C ASN A 11 -44.90 9.39 14.03
N GLY A 12 -43.59 9.41 14.27
CA GLY A 12 -42.87 8.41 15.07
C GLY A 12 -42.56 7.10 14.34
N THR A 13 -42.98 6.95 13.07
CA THR A 13 -42.66 5.78 12.24
C THR A 13 -41.47 6.09 11.35
N PHE A 14 -40.47 5.19 11.33
CA PHE A 14 -39.35 5.30 10.41
C PHE A 14 -39.84 5.23 8.97
N TYR A 15 -39.53 6.26 8.19
CA TYR A 15 -40.00 6.44 6.82
C TYR A 15 -38.92 6.20 5.77
N GLY A 16 -37.65 6.08 6.16
CA GLY A 16 -36.52 5.84 5.26
C GLY A 16 -35.33 6.77 5.52
N LEU A 17 -34.24 6.57 4.78
CA LEU A 17 -33.10 7.47 4.77
C LEU A 17 -33.26 8.52 3.68
N PHE A 18 -32.78 9.72 3.99
CA PHE A 18 -32.79 10.86 3.09
C PHE A 18 -31.40 11.48 3.07
N LEU A 19 -31.01 12.06 1.94
CA LEU A 19 -29.87 12.95 1.88
C LEU A 19 -30.36 14.36 2.23
N ALA A 20 -30.11 14.81 3.45
CA ALA A 20 -30.28 16.20 3.81
C ALA A 20 -29.19 17.00 3.10
N GLN A 21 -29.59 18.03 2.35
CA GLN A 21 -28.69 18.84 1.55
C GLN A 21 -28.83 20.31 1.93
N GLU A 22 -27.70 21.00 2.04
CA GLU A 22 -27.67 22.43 2.30
C GLU A 22 -28.36 23.22 1.17
N SER A 23 -29.28 24.11 1.54
CA SER A 23 -29.85 25.11 0.63
C SER A 23 -28.92 26.31 0.54
N LEU A 24 -28.34 26.58 -0.64
CA LEU A 24 -27.50 27.77 -0.84
C LEU A 24 -28.36 29.03 -0.92
N ASN A 25 -28.19 29.92 0.05
CA ASN A 25 -28.89 31.21 0.18
C ASN A 25 -28.06 32.14 1.08
N ALA A 26 -28.59 33.33 1.40
CA ALA A 26 -27.93 34.33 2.24
C ALA A 26 -27.45 33.80 3.61
N ALA A 27 -28.22 32.90 4.25
CA ALA A 27 -27.81 32.33 5.54
C ALA A 27 -26.61 31.37 5.39
N THR A 28 -26.54 30.67 4.27
CA THR A 28 -25.42 29.78 3.93
C THR A 28 -24.15 30.56 3.62
N LEU A 29 -24.26 31.73 2.99
CA LEU A 29 -23.10 32.62 2.78
C LEU A 29 -22.46 32.99 4.12
N ARG A 30 -23.25 33.43 5.11
CA ARG A 30 -22.74 33.76 6.46
C ARG A 30 -22.03 32.60 7.13
N ARG A 31 -22.58 31.39 7.02
CA ARG A 31 -21.93 30.20 7.58
C ARG A 31 -20.53 30.07 6.98
N ARG A 32 -20.43 30.20 5.66
CA ARG A 32 -19.16 30.13 4.90
C ARG A 32 -18.22 31.33 5.07
N GLY A 33 -18.49 32.22 6.03
CA GLY A 33 -17.67 33.41 6.25
C GLY A 33 -17.80 34.48 5.16
N LEU A 34 -18.83 34.38 4.32
CA LEU A 34 -19.16 35.37 3.30
C LEU A 34 -20.29 36.29 3.79
N ASP A 35 -20.32 37.51 3.29
CA ASP A 35 -21.36 38.50 3.55
C ASP A 35 -22.73 38.00 3.03
N ASP A 36 -23.79 38.20 3.82
CA ASP A 36 -25.14 37.75 3.46
C ASP A 36 -25.80 38.54 2.33
N SER A 37 -25.23 39.70 1.98
CA SER A 37 -25.66 40.49 0.83
C SER A 37 -25.14 39.95 -0.51
N GLY A 38 -24.27 38.93 -0.48
CA GLY A 38 -23.84 38.21 -1.67
C GLY A 38 -25.02 37.59 -2.45
N GLU A 39 -24.84 37.41 -3.75
CA GLU A 39 -25.89 36.97 -4.64
C GLU A 39 -25.76 35.49 -4.97
N VAL A 40 -26.85 34.74 -4.83
CA VAL A 40 -26.90 33.32 -5.15
C VAL A 40 -27.94 33.08 -6.24
N PHE A 41 -27.53 32.52 -7.37
CA PHE A 41 -28.40 32.24 -8.50
C PHE A 41 -28.46 30.74 -8.79
N HIS A 42 -29.68 30.22 -8.90
CA HIS A 42 -29.97 28.85 -9.30
C HIS A 42 -30.72 28.86 -10.64
N PRO A 43 -30.20 28.26 -11.71
CA PRO A 43 -30.97 28.06 -12.94
C PRO A 43 -32.17 27.17 -12.67
N ASP A 44 -33.37 27.54 -13.15
CA ASP A 44 -34.60 26.78 -12.87
C ASP A 44 -35.50 26.56 -14.11
N ALA A 45 -35.19 27.20 -15.25
CA ALA A 45 -35.99 27.03 -16.48
C ALA A 45 -35.20 26.47 -17.68
N TYR A 46 -35.45 25.20 -17.97
CA TYR A 46 -35.04 24.56 -19.22
C TYR A 46 -35.86 25.10 -20.41
N PRO A 47 -35.26 25.33 -21.60
CA PRO A 47 -33.86 25.09 -21.99
C PRO A 47 -32.94 26.33 -21.96
N TYR A 48 -33.29 27.41 -21.25
CA TYR A 48 -32.64 28.73 -21.39
C TYR A 48 -31.59 29.04 -20.32
N ASN A 49 -31.26 28.06 -19.49
CA ASN A 49 -30.41 28.15 -18.31
C ASN A 49 -28.90 27.95 -18.58
N ASP A 50 -28.39 28.46 -19.70
CA ASP A 50 -27.05 28.13 -20.21
C ASP A 50 -26.02 29.25 -20.06
N LEU A 51 -26.23 30.22 -19.16
CA LEU A 51 -25.39 31.42 -19.01
C LEU A 51 -25.28 32.29 -20.28
N ASN A 52 -26.23 32.19 -21.22
CA ASN A 52 -26.33 33.16 -22.31
C ASN A 52 -26.63 34.57 -21.80
N TYR A 53 -26.13 35.54 -22.56
CA TYR A 53 -26.55 36.92 -22.45
C TYR A 53 -27.86 37.17 -23.19
N TYR A 54 -28.86 37.63 -22.46
CA TYR A 54 -30.12 38.12 -23.01
C TYR A 54 -30.18 39.66 -22.94
N THR A 55 -30.56 40.29 -24.04
CA THR A 55 -30.75 41.75 -24.11
C THR A 55 -32.01 42.22 -23.41
N ASP A 56 -32.99 41.32 -23.20
CA ASP A 56 -34.20 41.60 -22.42
C ASP A 56 -33.98 41.19 -20.95
N PRO A 57 -33.85 42.16 -20.01
CA PRO A 57 -33.66 41.87 -18.59
C PRO A 57 -34.80 41.05 -17.99
N ALA A 58 -36.02 41.11 -18.56
CA ALA A 58 -37.19 40.42 -18.02
C ALA A 58 -37.10 38.89 -18.15
N LEU A 59 -36.15 38.37 -18.94
CA LEU A 59 -35.92 36.93 -19.07
C LEU A 59 -35.15 36.34 -17.89
N TYR A 60 -34.26 37.09 -17.23
CA TYR A 60 -33.40 36.53 -16.18
C TYR A 60 -34.21 35.96 -14.98
N PRO A 61 -35.23 36.65 -14.44
CA PRO A 61 -36.06 36.08 -13.37
C PRO A 61 -36.95 34.91 -13.82
N GLN A 62 -37.12 34.70 -15.13
CA GLN A 62 -37.83 33.53 -15.68
C GLN A 62 -36.92 32.31 -15.82
N ILE A 63 -35.60 32.53 -15.86
CA ILE A 63 -34.59 31.51 -16.12
C ILE A 63 -33.86 31.12 -14.84
N TYR A 64 -33.60 32.09 -13.97
CA TYR A 64 -32.84 31.94 -12.74
C TYR A 64 -33.68 32.37 -11.54
N GLU A 65 -33.61 31.58 -10.49
CA GLU A 65 -34.05 31.96 -9.16
C GLU A 65 -32.88 32.61 -8.40
N LYS A 66 -33.10 33.82 -7.89
CA LYS A 66 -32.16 34.48 -6.98
C LYS A 66 -32.46 34.05 -5.55
N LYS A 67 -31.67 33.11 -5.04
CA LYS A 67 -31.89 32.42 -3.75
C LYS A 67 -31.55 33.29 -2.53
N SER A 68 -30.65 34.26 -2.65
CA SER A 68 -30.28 35.14 -1.53
C SER A 68 -31.26 36.29 -1.32
N ASP A 69 -31.79 36.86 -2.41
CA ASP A 69 -32.85 37.89 -2.41
C ASP A 69 -33.75 37.70 -3.65
N PRO A 70 -34.90 37.02 -3.51
CA PRO A 70 -35.79 36.71 -4.64
C PRO A 70 -36.36 37.91 -5.39
N PHE A 71 -36.32 39.12 -4.80
CA PHE A 71 -36.82 40.35 -5.42
C PHE A 71 -35.71 41.30 -5.86
N GLY A 72 -34.45 40.91 -5.66
CA GLY A 72 -33.28 41.72 -5.99
C GLY A 72 -33.05 41.87 -7.49
N SER A 73 -32.16 42.80 -7.84
CA SER A 73 -31.69 42.98 -9.21
C SER A 73 -30.95 41.73 -9.71
N PHE A 74 -31.01 41.47 -11.02
CA PHE A 74 -30.21 40.43 -11.71
C PHE A 74 -29.02 41.03 -12.48
N GLN A 75 -28.75 42.33 -12.32
CA GLN A 75 -27.77 43.06 -13.14
C GLN A 75 -26.38 42.40 -13.14
N SER A 76 -25.90 41.94 -12.00
CA SER A 76 -24.60 41.26 -11.88
C SER A 76 -24.55 39.97 -12.71
N LEU A 77 -25.61 39.16 -12.68
CA LEU A 77 -25.74 37.98 -13.54
C LEU A 77 -25.80 38.37 -15.02
N MET A 78 -26.48 39.48 -15.36
CA MET A 78 -26.49 39.99 -16.73
C MET A 78 -25.10 40.40 -17.21
N ASP A 79 -24.32 41.05 -16.33
CA ASP A 79 -22.99 41.56 -16.63
C ASP A 79 -22.00 40.39 -16.85
N VAL A 80 -22.02 39.37 -15.98
CA VAL A 80 -21.16 38.19 -16.16
C VAL A 80 -21.60 37.36 -17.38
N SER A 81 -22.90 37.21 -17.64
CA SER A 81 -23.40 36.56 -18.87
C SER A 81 -22.98 37.33 -20.13
N ASN A 82 -23.02 38.67 -20.10
CA ASN A 82 -22.55 39.53 -21.19
C ASN A 82 -21.05 39.33 -21.43
N LEU A 83 -20.24 39.32 -20.38
CA LEU A 83 -18.82 39.05 -20.46
C LEU A 83 -18.56 37.67 -21.08
N ILE A 84 -19.23 36.62 -20.59
CA ILE A 84 -19.10 35.26 -21.09
C ILE A 84 -19.53 35.16 -22.56
N THR A 85 -20.58 35.86 -22.98
CA THR A 85 -21.18 35.71 -24.32
C THR A 85 -20.51 36.58 -25.38
N ASN A 86 -20.18 37.83 -25.04
CA ASN A 86 -19.83 38.84 -26.02
C ASN A 86 -18.33 39.21 -26.03
N THR A 87 -17.53 38.74 -25.07
CA THR A 87 -16.08 38.95 -25.12
C THR A 87 -15.46 38.19 -26.31
N PRO A 88 -14.58 38.84 -27.11
CA PRO A 88 -13.88 38.18 -28.20
C PRO A 88 -13.01 37.00 -27.74
N SER A 89 -12.89 35.97 -28.58
CA SER A 89 -12.14 34.73 -28.27
C SER A 89 -10.69 34.93 -27.83
N ASN A 90 -10.01 35.95 -28.33
CA ASN A 90 -8.62 36.27 -27.98
C ASN A 90 -8.49 37.08 -26.68
N GLN A 91 -9.60 37.43 -26.03
CA GLN A 91 -9.65 38.21 -24.79
C GLN A 91 -10.39 37.47 -23.67
N ILE A 92 -11.20 36.46 -24.00
CA ILE A 92 -12.08 35.77 -23.06
C ILE A 92 -11.35 35.14 -21.87
N LEU A 93 -10.16 34.57 -22.07
CA LEU A 93 -9.41 33.94 -21.00
C LEU A 93 -9.06 34.96 -19.90
N ASN A 94 -8.44 36.09 -20.27
CA ASN A 94 -8.08 37.13 -19.32
C ASN A 94 -9.30 37.83 -18.71
N ALA A 95 -10.36 38.02 -19.49
CA ALA A 95 -11.61 38.60 -18.98
C ALA A 95 -12.26 37.70 -17.91
N MET A 96 -12.34 36.40 -18.17
CA MET A 96 -12.89 35.42 -17.21
C MET A 96 -12.01 35.30 -15.97
N LEU A 97 -10.68 35.25 -16.12
CA LEU A 97 -9.75 35.22 -14.97
C LEU A 97 -9.86 36.47 -14.08
N GLY A 98 -10.31 37.60 -14.62
CA GLY A 98 -10.54 38.82 -13.85
C GLY A 98 -11.79 38.78 -12.97
N GLU A 99 -12.83 38.06 -13.40
CA GLU A 99 -14.17 38.16 -12.83
C GLU A 99 -14.66 36.88 -12.13
N VAL A 100 -14.15 35.71 -12.53
CA VAL A 100 -14.59 34.41 -11.98
C VAL A 100 -13.39 33.59 -11.48
N GLU A 101 -13.64 32.68 -10.54
CA GLU A 101 -12.65 31.67 -10.12
C GLU A 101 -12.48 30.58 -11.20
N LEU A 102 -11.95 30.97 -12.36
CA LEU A 102 -12.02 30.17 -13.59
C LEU A 102 -11.36 28.78 -13.45
N ASP A 103 -10.24 28.70 -12.74
CA ASP A 103 -9.56 27.43 -12.52
C ASP A 103 -10.42 26.48 -11.67
N GLU A 104 -11.06 27.00 -10.61
CA GLU A 104 -12.01 26.24 -9.80
C GLU A 104 -13.22 25.77 -10.63
N TRP A 105 -13.70 26.59 -11.58
CA TRP A 105 -14.77 26.17 -12.48
C TRP A 105 -14.32 25.00 -13.37
N PHE A 106 -13.10 25.06 -13.91
CA PHE A 106 -12.52 23.96 -14.68
C PHE A 106 -12.30 22.70 -13.83
N TYR A 107 -11.76 22.83 -12.61
CA TYR A 107 -11.58 21.70 -11.70
C TYR A 107 -12.92 21.01 -11.39
N ARG A 108 -13.97 21.79 -11.10
CA ARG A 108 -15.31 21.23 -10.84
C ARG A 108 -15.92 20.59 -12.07
N TRP A 109 -15.72 21.17 -13.26
CA TRP A 109 -16.15 20.54 -14.51
C TRP A 109 -15.38 19.25 -14.79
N ALA A 110 -14.06 19.22 -14.56
CA ALA A 110 -13.23 18.03 -14.70
C ALA A 110 -13.68 16.87 -13.79
N ILE A 111 -14.01 17.17 -12.53
CA ILE A 111 -14.61 16.19 -11.61
C ILE A 111 -15.96 15.69 -12.13
N ASN A 112 -16.81 16.56 -12.70
CA ASN A 112 -18.07 16.14 -13.31
C ASN A 112 -17.90 15.29 -14.58
N ASN A 113 -16.81 15.47 -15.31
CA ASN A 113 -16.48 14.58 -16.40
C ASN A 113 -16.10 13.17 -15.92
N CYS A 114 -15.48 13.04 -14.73
CA CYS A 114 -15.04 11.77 -14.14
C CYS A 114 -16.20 10.82 -13.79
N GLY A 115 -17.32 11.32 -13.27
CA GLY A 115 -18.57 10.57 -13.14
C GLY A 115 -19.64 11.29 -13.95
N PRO A 116 -19.85 10.91 -15.22
CA PRO A 116 -20.32 11.77 -16.31
C PRO A 116 -21.68 12.45 -16.05
N ASN A 117 -21.69 13.56 -15.30
CA ASN A 117 -22.87 14.36 -15.05
C ASN A 117 -23.08 15.31 -16.22
N PHE A 118 -23.91 14.91 -17.18
CA PHE A 118 -24.16 15.67 -18.41
C PHE A 118 -25.10 16.87 -18.20
N ASP A 119 -25.97 16.82 -17.19
CA ASP A 119 -26.98 17.87 -16.95
C ASP A 119 -26.38 19.10 -16.25
N ILE A 120 -25.15 18.98 -15.75
CA ILE A 120 -24.41 20.09 -15.13
C ILE A 120 -24.14 21.25 -16.08
N ALA A 121 -24.09 20.99 -17.39
CA ALA A 121 -23.96 22.06 -18.34
C ALA A 121 -25.20 22.97 -18.27
N ARG A 122 -26.40 22.43 -18.05
CA ARG A 122 -27.65 23.20 -18.22
C ARG A 122 -28.28 23.65 -16.91
N ASN A 123 -28.45 22.77 -15.93
CA ASN A 123 -29.30 23.09 -14.77
C ASN A 123 -28.64 22.80 -13.42
N ASN A 124 -27.72 21.85 -13.38
CA ASN A 124 -27.27 21.29 -12.11
C ASN A 124 -26.06 22.06 -11.56
N PHE A 125 -26.17 23.39 -11.45
CA PHE A 125 -25.16 24.26 -10.87
C PHE A 125 -25.77 25.47 -10.16
N ILE A 126 -24.98 26.10 -9.29
CA ILE A 126 -25.32 27.34 -8.57
C ILE A 126 -24.19 28.34 -8.79
N LEU A 127 -24.55 29.60 -9.02
CA LEU A 127 -23.60 30.70 -9.09
C LEU A 127 -23.65 31.49 -7.79
N ILE A 128 -22.48 31.82 -7.25
CA ILE A 128 -22.33 32.72 -6.12
C ILE A 128 -21.50 33.92 -6.57
N HIS A 129 -22.04 35.12 -6.34
CA HIS A 129 -21.32 36.38 -6.44
C HIS A 129 -21.13 36.92 -5.02
N PRO A 130 -19.93 36.76 -4.43
CA PRO A 130 -19.63 37.32 -3.12
C PRO A 130 -19.82 38.85 -3.11
N ALA A 131 -20.14 39.43 -1.96
CA ALA A 131 -20.26 40.89 -1.86
C ALA A 131 -18.88 41.56 -1.64
N GLU A 132 -17.91 40.77 -1.19
CA GLU A 132 -16.52 41.12 -0.99
C GLU A 132 -15.87 41.43 -2.34
N PRO A 133 -15.36 42.67 -2.56
CA PRO A 133 -14.86 43.09 -3.87
C PRO A 133 -13.58 42.37 -4.31
N GLU A 134 -12.86 41.74 -3.39
CA GLU A 134 -11.65 40.95 -3.67
C GLU A 134 -11.95 39.51 -4.10
N LEU A 135 -13.18 39.02 -3.87
CA LEU A 135 -13.58 37.66 -4.21
C LEU A 135 -14.30 37.64 -5.57
N LYS A 136 -14.08 36.56 -6.33
CA LYS A 136 -14.65 36.41 -7.67
C LYS A 136 -15.89 35.51 -7.68
N TRP A 137 -16.59 35.49 -8.81
CA TRP A 137 -17.72 34.58 -9.01
C TRP A 137 -17.32 33.11 -8.86
N GLN A 138 -18.12 32.39 -8.10
CA GLN A 138 -17.97 30.96 -7.85
C GLN A 138 -19.06 30.18 -8.59
N TRP A 139 -18.70 29.01 -9.09
CA TRP A 139 -19.62 28.06 -9.70
C TRP A 139 -19.59 26.75 -8.93
N ILE A 140 -20.75 26.33 -8.45
CA ILE A 140 -20.89 25.17 -7.58
C ILE A 140 -21.79 24.17 -8.28
N ALA A 141 -21.25 23.01 -8.61
CA ALA A 141 -22.02 21.87 -9.08
C ALA A 141 -23.12 21.49 -8.07
N TYR A 142 -24.32 21.22 -8.56
CA TYR A 142 -25.54 20.84 -7.83
C TYR A 142 -26.10 19.52 -8.38
N ASP A 143 -27.07 18.90 -7.70
CA ASP A 143 -27.81 17.70 -8.12
C ASP A 143 -26.99 16.64 -8.89
N PHE A 144 -26.30 15.80 -8.10
CA PHE A 144 -25.42 14.74 -8.58
C PHE A 144 -26.13 13.38 -8.77
N SER A 145 -27.47 13.37 -8.81
CA SER A 145 -28.25 12.14 -8.85
C SER A 145 -27.91 11.23 -10.05
N HIS A 146 -27.47 11.80 -11.18
CA HIS A 146 -27.08 11.08 -12.41
C HIS A 146 -25.56 10.89 -12.60
N TYR A 147 -24.74 11.28 -11.62
CA TYR A 147 -23.28 11.29 -11.74
C TYR A 147 -22.67 9.92 -12.10
N TYR A 148 -23.26 8.81 -11.67
CA TYR A 148 -22.69 7.48 -11.91
C TYR A 148 -23.19 6.76 -13.19
N GLY A 149 -23.60 7.51 -14.22
CA GLY A 149 -23.73 6.97 -15.57
C GLY A 149 -25.12 6.54 -16.01
N ASP A 150 -26.19 6.98 -15.34
CA ASP A 150 -27.53 6.93 -15.93
C ASP A 150 -27.72 8.13 -16.86
N VAL A 151 -27.23 7.99 -18.09
CA VAL A 151 -27.23 9.08 -19.07
C VAL A 151 -28.39 9.02 -20.06
N GLY A 152 -29.34 8.10 -19.91
CA GLY A 152 -30.54 8.03 -20.76
C GLY A 152 -30.26 7.96 -22.27
N GLY A 153 -29.07 7.49 -22.68
CA GLY A 153 -28.60 7.47 -24.08
C GLY A 153 -27.89 8.75 -24.56
N ALA A 154 -27.66 9.74 -23.69
CA ALA A 154 -26.85 10.92 -23.99
C ALA A 154 -25.37 10.57 -24.21
N SER A 155 -24.68 11.44 -24.96
CA SER A 155 -23.24 11.27 -25.20
C SER A 155 -22.46 11.53 -23.91
N LEU A 156 -21.45 10.70 -23.67
CA LEU A 156 -20.50 10.86 -22.56
C LEU A 156 -19.30 11.75 -22.95
N ASP A 157 -19.32 12.39 -24.12
CA ASP A 157 -18.26 13.33 -24.50
C ASP A 157 -18.25 14.52 -23.51
N PRO A 158 -17.09 14.88 -22.92
CA PRO A 158 -16.96 16.06 -22.07
C PRO A 158 -17.50 17.37 -22.70
N TYR A 159 -17.51 17.47 -24.03
CA TYR A 159 -18.02 18.61 -24.78
C TYR A 159 -19.44 18.41 -25.30
N TYR A 160 -20.17 17.41 -24.79
CA TYR A 160 -21.57 17.23 -25.13
C TYR A 160 -22.43 18.29 -24.43
N SER A 161 -23.24 19.00 -25.22
CA SER A 161 -24.23 19.96 -24.74
C SER A 161 -23.67 21.04 -23.77
N PRO A 162 -22.56 21.72 -24.12
CA PRO A 162 -21.94 22.72 -23.26
C PRO A 162 -22.87 23.93 -23.05
N ASN A 163 -22.74 24.61 -21.91
CA ASN A 163 -23.29 25.95 -21.75
C ASN A 163 -22.36 27.03 -22.28
N LYS A 164 -22.73 28.30 -22.10
CA LYS A 164 -22.10 29.39 -22.81
C LYS A 164 -20.62 29.60 -22.50
N TRP A 165 -20.19 29.35 -21.26
CA TRP A 165 -18.77 29.45 -20.94
C TRP A 165 -18.02 28.18 -21.36
N MET A 166 -18.63 26.99 -21.24
CA MET A 166 -18.05 25.73 -21.71
C MET A 166 -17.89 25.70 -23.24
N GLU A 167 -18.79 26.35 -23.99
CA GLU A 167 -18.70 26.52 -25.45
C GLU A 167 -17.38 27.17 -25.87
N ARG A 168 -16.75 27.96 -24.98
CA ARG A 168 -15.44 28.58 -25.25
C ARG A 168 -14.31 27.56 -25.39
N CYS A 169 -14.48 26.34 -24.87
CA CYS A 169 -13.55 25.22 -25.03
C CYS A 169 -13.81 24.38 -26.30
N VAL A 170 -14.95 24.55 -26.98
CA VAL A 170 -15.37 23.63 -28.03
C VAL A 170 -15.07 24.24 -29.41
N SER A 171 -14.15 23.62 -30.14
CA SER A 171 -13.64 24.15 -31.42
C SER A 171 -14.71 24.36 -32.51
N SER A 172 -15.84 23.66 -32.43
CA SER A 172 -16.98 23.84 -33.34
C SER A 172 -17.94 24.97 -32.93
N SER A 173 -17.77 25.57 -31.75
CA SER A 173 -18.70 26.56 -31.21
C SER A 173 -18.32 27.99 -31.59
N SER A 174 -19.33 28.84 -31.75
CA SER A 174 -19.12 30.27 -31.97
C SER A 174 -18.50 30.91 -30.72
N GLY A 175 -17.28 31.40 -30.83
CA GLY A 175 -16.56 32.00 -29.69
C GLY A 175 -15.51 31.11 -29.04
N TYR A 176 -15.18 29.97 -29.65
CA TYR A 176 -14.04 29.12 -29.29
C TYR A 176 -12.75 29.92 -29.04
N SER A 177 -11.99 29.53 -28.02
CA SER A 177 -10.64 30.03 -27.74
C SER A 177 -9.70 28.86 -27.45
N ALA A 178 -8.63 28.75 -28.24
CA ALA A 178 -7.66 27.66 -28.10
C ALA A 178 -6.90 27.71 -26.76
N GLU A 179 -6.61 28.90 -26.24
CA GLU A 179 -5.96 29.06 -24.92
C GLU A 179 -6.89 28.62 -23.79
N PHE A 180 -8.19 28.94 -23.92
CA PHE A 180 -9.23 28.56 -22.96
C PHE A 180 -9.46 27.04 -22.96
N GLU A 181 -9.50 26.41 -24.14
CA GLU A 181 -9.53 24.94 -24.27
C GLU A 181 -8.26 24.29 -23.70
N ASN A 182 -7.08 24.83 -24.01
CA ASN A 182 -5.81 24.28 -23.53
C ASN A 182 -5.79 24.22 -22.00
N ARG A 183 -6.22 25.30 -21.33
CA ARG A 183 -6.28 25.36 -19.86
C ARG A 183 -7.23 24.31 -19.28
N ASN A 184 -8.42 24.16 -19.87
CA ASN A 184 -9.37 23.09 -19.49
C ASN A 184 -8.76 21.69 -19.63
N LEU A 185 -8.13 21.40 -20.78
CA LEU A 185 -7.55 20.08 -21.06
C LEU A 185 -6.38 19.77 -20.13
N VAL A 186 -5.57 20.78 -19.79
CA VAL A 186 -4.49 20.64 -18.80
C VAL A 186 -5.06 20.26 -17.42
N ILE A 187 -6.07 20.99 -16.93
CA ILE A 187 -6.69 20.71 -15.62
C ILE A 187 -7.38 19.34 -15.61
N LEU A 188 -8.11 18.99 -16.67
CA LEU A 188 -8.72 17.66 -16.78
C LEU A 188 -7.66 16.54 -16.82
N ASN A 189 -6.55 16.75 -17.52
CA ASN A 189 -5.44 15.81 -17.51
C ASN A 189 -4.82 15.67 -16.12
N ASP A 190 -4.60 16.77 -15.41
CA ASP A 190 -4.08 16.77 -14.05
C ASP A 190 -4.96 15.95 -13.09
N ILE A 191 -6.27 16.22 -13.07
CA ILE A 191 -7.25 15.46 -12.28
C ILE A 191 -7.21 13.95 -12.60
N VAL A 192 -7.16 13.59 -13.88
CA VAL A 192 -7.25 12.19 -14.30
C VAL A 192 -5.95 11.42 -14.06
N GLN A 193 -4.80 12.10 -14.06
CA GLN A 193 -3.49 11.47 -13.92
C GLN A 193 -2.94 11.49 -12.49
N ASN A 194 -3.12 12.58 -11.75
CA ASN A 194 -2.33 12.84 -10.53
C ASN A 194 -3.14 12.69 -9.22
N TYR A 195 -4.47 12.69 -9.28
CA TYR A 195 -5.31 12.76 -8.07
C TYR A 195 -5.79 11.41 -7.52
N ASN A 196 -5.42 10.28 -8.15
CA ASN A 196 -5.89 8.94 -7.79
C ASN A 196 -7.41 8.86 -7.57
N VAL A 197 -8.20 9.60 -8.37
CA VAL A 197 -9.63 9.82 -8.14
C VAL A 197 -10.46 8.54 -8.05
N VAL A 198 -10.04 7.46 -8.71
CA VAL A 198 -10.72 6.16 -8.65
C VAL A 198 -10.52 5.51 -7.28
N GLU A 199 -9.30 5.51 -6.76
CA GLU A 199 -8.97 4.94 -5.45
C GLU A 199 -9.61 5.75 -4.32
N LYS A 200 -9.52 7.09 -4.40
CA LYS A 200 -10.17 7.98 -3.44
C LYS A 200 -11.69 7.77 -3.40
N LEU A 201 -12.34 7.68 -4.56
CA LEU A 201 -13.77 7.39 -4.61
C LEU A 201 -14.10 6.01 -4.03
N ASN A 202 -13.34 4.97 -4.41
CA ASN A 202 -13.58 3.61 -3.93
C ASN A 202 -13.48 3.54 -2.40
N THR A 203 -12.44 4.15 -1.84
CA THR A 203 -12.22 4.21 -0.38
C THR A 203 -13.37 4.93 0.31
N LEU A 204 -13.74 6.12 -0.17
CA LEU A 204 -14.86 6.87 0.41
C LEU A 204 -16.19 6.11 0.30
N MET A 205 -16.43 5.40 -0.80
CA MET A 205 -17.63 4.58 -0.98
C MET A 205 -17.67 3.40 -0.01
N ASP A 206 -16.53 2.75 0.24
CA ASP A 206 -16.43 1.63 1.18
C ASP A 206 -16.65 2.12 2.62
N GLU A 207 -15.94 3.18 3.04
CA GLU A 207 -16.11 3.79 4.37
C GLU A 207 -17.54 4.28 4.62
N THR A 208 -18.14 4.94 3.63
CA THR A 208 -19.52 5.46 3.75
C THR A 208 -20.54 4.31 3.81
N PHE A 209 -20.33 3.25 3.01
CA PHE A 209 -21.23 2.10 3.02
C PHE A 209 -21.18 1.36 4.37
N GLU A 210 -19.98 1.16 4.92
CA GLU A 210 -19.79 0.56 6.24
C GLU A 210 -20.38 1.43 7.35
N LYS A 211 -20.15 2.75 7.31
CA LYS A 211 -20.70 3.72 8.27
C LYS A 211 -22.23 3.62 8.38
N TYR A 212 -22.92 3.44 7.26
CA TYR A 212 -24.38 3.42 7.22
C TYR A 212 -24.99 2.01 7.09
N GLU A 213 -24.22 0.93 7.21
CA GLU A 213 -24.70 -0.45 6.94
C GLU A 213 -26.00 -0.79 7.67
N LYS A 214 -26.10 -0.44 8.96
CA LYS A 214 -27.32 -0.66 9.75
C LYS A 214 -28.51 0.13 9.21
N ASP A 215 -28.29 1.41 8.93
CA ASP A 215 -29.32 2.31 8.40
C ASP A 215 -29.82 1.80 7.04
N ILE A 216 -28.90 1.37 6.19
CA ILE A 216 -29.16 0.77 4.87
C ILE A 216 -30.04 -0.48 5.03
N ASN A 217 -29.70 -1.37 5.96
CA ASN A 217 -30.46 -2.60 6.22
C ASN A 217 -31.86 -2.32 6.79
N ASP A 218 -32.00 -1.33 7.68
CA ASP A 218 -33.29 -0.90 8.21
C ASP A 218 -34.21 -0.38 7.09
N GLU A 219 -33.66 0.36 6.12
CA GLU A 219 -34.42 0.85 4.97
C GLU A 219 -34.80 -0.27 3.99
N ILE A 220 -33.90 -1.19 3.68
CA ILE A 220 -34.23 -2.39 2.89
C ILE A 220 -35.38 -3.17 3.56
N GLY A 221 -35.40 -3.23 4.89
CA GLY A 221 -36.47 -3.83 5.68
C GLY A 221 -37.83 -3.14 5.60
N LEU A 222 -37.93 -1.92 5.04
CA LEU A 222 -39.23 -1.26 4.77
C LEU A 222 -40.00 -1.90 3.61
N HIS A 223 -39.37 -2.81 2.84
CA HIS A 223 -40.01 -3.62 1.79
C HIS A 223 -40.78 -2.81 0.73
N TYR A 224 -40.20 -1.71 0.22
CA TYR A 224 -40.77 -0.97 -0.92
C TYR A 224 -40.97 -1.83 -2.18
N GLU A 225 -40.25 -2.95 -2.29
CA GLU A 225 -40.35 -3.92 -3.39
C GLU A 225 -41.74 -4.55 -3.56
N ALA A 226 -42.65 -4.43 -2.58
CA ALA A 226 -44.02 -4.97 -2.68
C ALA A 226 -44.93 -4.24 -3.68
N TYR A 227 -44.46 -3.14 -4.29
CA TYR A 227 -45.22 -2.36 -5.26
C TYR A 227 -44.36 -2.07 -6.49
N GLU A 228 -44.63 -2.76 -7.59
CA GLU A 228 -44.27 -2.25 -8.92
C GLU A 228 -44.85 -0.82 -9.02
N ASN A 229 -43.95 0.18 -9.08
CA ASN A 229 -44.22 1.63 -9.06
C ASN A 229 -44.37 2.34 -7.69
N SER A 230 -43.92 1.77 -6.56
CA SER A 230 -43.79 2.60 -5.35
C SER A 230 -42.51 3.44 -5.34
N TRP A 231 -42.64 4.66 -4.83
CA TRP A 231 -41.57 5.62 -4.62
C TRP A 231 -41.03 5.38 -3.20
N GLY A 232 -40.05 4.48 -3.06
CA GLY A 232 -39.25 4.29 -1.85
C GLY A 232 -37.80 4.72 -2.07
N PRO A 233 -37.07 5.25 -1.08
CA PRO A 233 -35.72 5.73 -1.31
C PRO A 233 -34.76 4.55 -1.58
N PHE A 234 -33.99 4.71 -2.66
CA PHE A 234 -33.11 3.66 -3.20
C PHE A 234 -31.78 3.68 -2.47
N VAL A 235 -31.71 2.99 -1.33
CA VAL A 235 -30.42 2.71 -0.74
C VAL A 235 -29.72 1.61 -1.54
N ARG A 236 -28.48 1.90 -1.95
CA ARG A 236 -27.69 0.99 -2.78
C ARG A 236 -27.29 -0.22 -1.96
N ASN A 237 -27.53 -1.43 -2.48
CA ASN A 237 -26.96 -2.64 -1.89
C ASN A 237 -25.48 -2.80 -2.27
N TYR A 238 -24.81 -3.78 -1.64
CA TYR A 238 -23.38 -4.04 -1.88
C TYR A 238 -23.05 -4.27 -3.37
N SER A 239 -23.88 -5.02 -4.09
CA SER A 239 -23.65 -5.29 -5.53
C SER A 239 -23.75 -4.02 -6.38
N GLN A 240 -24.66 -3.11 -6.04
CA GLN A 240 -24.82 -1.83 -6.73
C GLN A 240 -23.65 -0.88 -6.41
N LYS A 241 -23.15 -0.87 -5.17
CA LYS A 241 -21.92 -0.15 -4.79
C LYS A 241 -20.73 -0.59 -5.65
N GLU A 242 -20.48 -1.90 -5.74
CA GLU A 242 -19.37 -2.43 -6.56
C GLU A 242 -19.55 -2.15 -8.06
N SER A 243 -20.80 -2.16 -8.55
CA SER A 243 -21.08 -1.79 -9.94
C SER A 243 -20.74 -0.32 -10.23
N ILE A 244 -21.03 0.59 -9.30
CA ILE A 244 -20.68 2.01 -9.43
C ILE A 244 -19.17 2.21 -9.45
N LYS A 245 -18.43 1.54 -8.55
CA LYS A 245 -16.95 1.56 -8.51
C LYS A 245 -16.38 1.13 -9.87
N SER A 246 -16.90 0.03 -10.42
CA SER A 246 -16.49 -0.46 -11.74
C SER A 246 -16.83 0.50 -12.89
N LEU A 247 -18.02 1.13 -12.87
CA LEU A 247 -18.43 2.11 -13.88
C LEU A 247 -17.55 3.36 -13.84
N PHE A 248 -17.26 3.88 -12.64
CA PHE A 248 -16.41 5.04 -12.47
C PHE A 248 -14.96 4.76 -12.94
N ALA A 249 -14.39 3.62 -12.56
CA ALA A 249 -13.08 3.19 -13.05
C ALA A 249 -13.04 3.07 -14.58
N SER A 250 -14.08 2.47 -15.18
CA SER A 250 -14.19 2.33 -16.64
C SER A 250 -14.30 3.70 -17.33
N ARG A 251 -15.05 4.63 -16.75
CA ARG A 251 -15.17 6.00 -17.24
C ARG A 251 -13.83 6.73 -17.16
N ASN A 252 -13.12 6.62 -16.06
CA ASN A 252 -11.81 7.26 -15.90
C ASN A 252 -10.80 6.73 -16.94
N ALA A 253 -10.80 5.41 -17.18
CA ALA A 253 -10.00 4.82 -18.25
C ALA A 253 -10.41 5.32 -19.65
N TRP A 254 -11.71 5.47 -19.92
CA TRP A 254 -12.20 6.08 -21.15
C TRP A 254 -11.74 7.54 -21.30
N LEU A 255 -11.78 8.34 -20.23
CA LEU A 255 -11.33 9.74 -20.25
C LEU A 255 -9.84 9.85 -20.55
N LYS A 256 -9.01 8.95 -20.01
CA LYS A 256 -7.58 8.87 -20.35
C LYS A 256 -7.38 8.67 -21.85
N ASN A 257 -8.15 7.77 -22.47
CA ASN A 257 -8.10 7.54 -23.91
C ASN A 257 -8.65 8.73 -24.71
N TRP A 258 -9.73 9.36 -24.25
CA TRP A 258 -10.28 10.56 -24.89
C TRP A 258 -9.29 11.72 -24.84
N LEU A 259 -8.62 11.96 -23.70
CA LEU A 259 -7.57 12.97 -23.54
C LEU A 259 -6.36 12.68 -24.43
N ALA A 260 -5.95 11.42 -24.55
CA ALA A 260 -4.86 11.01 -25.45
C ALA A 260 -5.16 11.29 -26.93
N SER A 261 -6.43 11.48 -27.30
CA SER A 261 -6.84 11.89 -28.65
C SER A 261 -6.83 13.42 -28.86
N LYS A 262 -6.62 14.20 -27.80
CA LYS A 262 -6.57 15.67 -27.84
C LYS A 262 -5.14 16.16 -27.95
N THR A 263 -4.99 17.39 -28.46
CA THR A 263 -3.71 18.10 -28.50
C THR A 263 -3.79 19.28 -27.54
N PHE A 264 -2.90 19.32 -26.56
CA PHE A 264 -2.75 20.44 -25.63
C PHE A 264 -1.28 20.53 -25.19
N THR A 265 -0.91 21.70 -24.70
CA THR A 265 0.44 22.02 -24.20
C THR A 265 0.37 22.11 -22.69
N LEU A 266 1.15 21.27 -22.01
CA LEU A 266 1.31 21.37 -20.56
C LEU A 266 1.95 22.71 -20.17
N PRO A 267 1.60 23.27 -19.01
CA PRO A 267 2.25 24.46 -18.50
C PRO A 267 3.76 24.20 -18.32
N ALA A 268 4.56 25.26 -18.47
CA ALA A 268 6.01 25.16 -18.30
C ALA A 268 6.37 24.80 -16.85
N ASN A 269 5.57 25.29 -15.91
CA ASN A 269 5.63 24.95 -14.50
C ASN A 269 4.72 23.76 -14.23
N ARG A 270 5.24 22.69 -13.61
CA ARG A 270 4.45 21.49 -13.35
C ARG A 270 3.54 21.71 -12.15
N ASN A 271 2.68 20.72 -11.88
CA ASN A 271 1.84 20.75 -10.71
C ASN A 271 2.69 20.37 -9.49
N PRO A 272 2.81 21.22 -8.46
CA PRO A 272 3.35 20.76 -7.18
C PRO A 272 2.42 19.69 -6.61
N LEU A 273 2.97 18.67 -5.96
CA LEU A 273 2.20 17.62 -5.31
C LEU A 273 2.35 17.78 -3.79
N ILE A 274 1.25 17.54 -3.08
CA ILE A 274 1.21 17.48 -1.61
C ILE A 274 0.65 16.13 -1.18
N GLN A 275 1.23 15.57 -0.14
CA GLN A 275 0.77 14.33 0.49
C GLN A 275 0.60 14.59 1.98
N MET A 276 -0.62 14.44 2.47
CA MET A 276 -0.93 14.64 3.87
C MET A 276 -0.56 13.42 4.69
N GLU A 277 0.08 13.65 5.83
CA GLU A 277 0.21 12.63 6.87
C GLU A 277 -1.08 12.53 7.69
N VAL A 278 -1.16 11.52 8.56
CA VAL A 278 -2.25 11.43 9.54
C VAL A 278 -2.08 12.55 10.56
N PRO A 279 -3.05 13.47 10.74
CA PRO A 279 -2.94 14.52 11.73
C PRO A 279 -3.02 13.91 13.14
N ILE A 280 -2.22 14.44 14.07
CA ILE A 280 -2.12 13.89 15.42
C ILE A 280 -2.81 14.83 16.40
N ILE A 281 -3.74 14.29 17.17
CA ILE A 281 -4.40 14.98 18.26
C ILE A 281 -3.52 14.88 19.51
N ASP A 282 -3.09 16.01 20.05
CA ASP A 282 -2.48 16.10 21.39
C ASP A 282 -3.26 17.13 22.21
N ASN A 283 -4.01 16.66 23.21
CA ASN A 283 -4.75 17.36 24.27
C ASN A 283 -5.48 18.68 23.94
N ASN A 284 -4.80 19.69 23.40
CA ASN A 284 -5.31 21.01 23.01
C ASN A 284 -4.85 21.46 21.60
N THR A 285 -4.24 20.57 20.81
CA THR A 285 -3.68 20.87 19.49
C THR A 285 -3.90 19.73 18.50
N ILE A 286 -3.90 20.05 17.21
CA ILE A 286 -3.80 19.07 16.13
C ILE A 286 -2.52 19.37 15.36
N ASP A 287 -1.58 18.44 15.38
CA ASP A 287 -0.34 18.49 14.63
C ASP A 287 -0.61 18.00 13.19
N ILE A 288 -0.27 18.84 12.22
CA ILE A 288 -0.53 18.61 10.81
C ILE A 288 0.81 18.64 10.08
N SER A 289 1.16 17.51 9.48
CA SER A 289 2.35 17.37 8.64
C SER A 289 1.98 17.02 7.22
N TRP A 290 2.86 17.41 6.30
CA TRP A 290 2.75 17.02 4.90
C TRP A 290 4.13 16.91 4.26
N ASP A 291 4.20 16.01 3.29
CA ASP A 291 5.24 16.03 2.30
C ASP A 291 4.79 16.78 1.06
N TYR A 292 5.75 17.36 0.36
CA TYR A 292 5.50 17.93 -0.95
C TYR A 292 6.65 17.70 -1.90
N SER A 293 6.33 17.70 -3.19
CA SER A 293 7.29 17.69 -4.27
C SER A 293 6.93 18.78 -5.26
N ASP A 294 7.92 19.56 -5.65
CA ASP A 294 7.83 20.50 -6.75
C ASP A 294 9.00 20.23 -7.71
N ALA A 295 8.70 20.11 -8.99
CA ALA A 295 9.67 19.68 -9.99
C ALA A 295 10.58 20.82 -10.46
N GLU A 296 10.12 22.07 -10.31
CA GLU A 296 10.83 23.27 -10.75
C GLU A 296 11.63 23.92 -9.61
N GLY A 297 11.27 23.64 -8.36
CA GLY A 297 11.98 24.08 -7.16
C GLY A 297 11.71 25.54 -6.78
N ASP A 298 10.61 26.10 -7.26
CA ASP A 298 10.11 27.42 -6.89
C ASP A 298 9.20 27.37 -5.66
N ALA A 299 8.90 28.56 -5.14
CA ALA A 299 8.22 28.70 -3.86
C ALA A 299 6.74 28.32 -4.00
N CYS A 300 6.34 27.26 -3.29
CA CYS A 300 4.96 26.83 -3.17
C CYS A 300 4.35 27.30 -1.85
N THR A 301 3.03 27.43 -1.84
CA THR A 301 2.24 27.73 -0.64
C THR A 301 1.20 26.66 -0.38
N VAL A 302 0.83 26.45 0.88
CA VAL A 302 -0.16 25.48 1.34
C VAL A 302 -1.27 26.20 2.09
N ASP A 303 -2.51 25.90 1.69
CA ASP A 303 -3.72 26.27 2.42
C ASP A 303 -4.30 25.01 3.08
N LEU A 304 -4.56 25.07 4.38
CA LEU A 304 -5.16 23.97 5.14
C LEU A 304 -6.62 24.27 5.50
N TYR A 305 -7.45 23.27 5.33
CA TYR A 305 -8.87 23.26 5.63
C TYR A 305 -9.18 22.05 6.49
N TRP A 306 -10.26 22.11 7.25
CA TRP A 306 -10.76 20.94 7.97
C TRP A 306 -12.23 20.66 7.64
N SER A 307 -12.64 19.42 7.85
CA SER A 307 -14.03 18.97 7.79
C SER A 307 -14.17 17.70 8.64
N ASP A 308 -15.34 17.45 9.22
CA ASP A 308 -15.69 16.18 9.85
C ASP A 308 -16.54 15.26 8.95
N LEU A 309 -16.70 15.65 7.67
CA LEU A 309 -17.59 15.05 6.69
C LEU A 309 -19.07 15.00 7.14
N VAL A 310 -19.46 15.83 8.11
CA VAL A 310 -20.82 15.95 8.65
C VAL A 310 -21.25 17.41 8.54
N TRP A 311 -22.24 17.72 7.70
CA TRP A 311 -22.84 19.06 7.57
C TRP A 311 -21.90 20.24 7.22
N GLU A 312 -20.60 20.03 7.02
CA GLU A 312 -19.66 21.13 6.85
C GLU A 312 -19.00 21.16 5.47
N TYR A 313 -18.90 22.38 4.92
CA TYR A 313 -18.00 22.71 3.82
C TYR A 313 -16.56 22.72 4.36
N MET A 314 -15.56 22.67 3.48
CA MET A 314 -14.17 22.87 3.90
C MET A 314 -14.03 24.21 4.64
N VAL A 315 -13.73 24.15 5.93
CA VAL A 315 -13.53 25.33 6.76
C VAL A 315 -12.04 25.65 6.76
N PRO A 316 -11.62 26.86 6.37
CA PRO A 316 -10.22 27.26 6.49
C PRO A 316 -9.74 27.13 7.93
N ILE A 317 -8.61 26.47 8.15
CA ILE A 317 -8.01 26.40 9.47
C ILE A 317 -7.42 27.79 9.79
N PRO A 318 -7.76 28.41 10.94
CA PRO A 318 -7.26 29.74 11.30
C PRO A 318 -5.72 29.81 11.30
N GLY A 319 -5.18 30.78 10.56
CA GLY A 319 -3.73 30.99 10.45
C GLY A 319 -3.02 30.02 9.50
N ALA A 320 -3.73 29.09 8.87
CA ALA A 320 -3.16 28.06 8.01
C ALA A 320 -3.38 28.32 6.51
N GLN A 321 -3.37 29.59 6.09
CA GLN A 321 -3.51 29.98 4.68
C GLN A 321 -2.20 30.60 4.19
N ASN A 322 -1.83 30.31 2.94
CA ASN A 322 -0.59 30.73 2.30
C ASN A 322 0.68 30.36 3.10
N LEU A 323 0.69 29.19 3.74
CA LEU A 323 1.86 28.69 4.46
C LEU A 323 2.97 28.34 3.47
N PRO A 324 4.25 28.69 3.72
CA PRO A 324 5.35 28.18 2.90
C PRO A 324 5.36 26.65 2.89
N ALA A 325 5.33 26.03 1.71
CA ALA A 325 5.25 24.57 1.58
C ALA A 325 6.47 23.86 2.20
N GLU A 326 7.63 24.52 2.20
CA GLU A 326 8.88 24.06 2.81
C GLU A 326 8.80 23.88 4.33
N ASN A 327 7.80 24.48 4.99
CA ASN A 327 7.62 24.30 6.42
C ASN A 327 7.21 22.85 6.77
N ARG A 328 6.52 22.15 5.86
CA ARG A 328 6.05 20.75 6.00
C ARG A 328 5.19 20.45 7.24
N HIS A 329 4.84 21.48 8.01
CA HIS A 329 4.30 21.35 9.35
C HIS A 329 3.46 22.57 9.74
N PHE A 330 2.37 22.32 10.45
CA PHE A 330 1.53 23.34 11.08
C PHE A 330 0.85 22.77 12.33
N VAL A 331 0.87 23.52 13.43
CA VAL A 331 0.15 23.14 14.67
C VAL A 331 -1.12 23.98 14.80
N TRP A 332 -2.26 23.32 14.73
CA TRP A 332 -3.55 23.95 14.93
C TRP A 332 -3.88 24.08 16.44
N THR A 333 -3.87 25.32 16.94
CA THR A 333 -3.92 25.62 18.39
C THR A 333 -5.13 26.45 18.83
N ALA A 334 -5.91 27.00 17.91
CA ALA A 334 -6.99 27.95 18.19
C ALA A 334 -8.26 27.60 17.43
N ASP A 335 -9.42 27.86 18.02
CA ASP A 335 -10.74 27.59 17.43
C ASP A 335 -10.91 26.15 16.95
N LEU A 336 -10.36 25.19 17.72
CA LEU A 336 -10.63 23.77 17.52
C LEU A 336 -12.14 23.51 17.64
N PRO A 337 -12.70 22.56 16.87
CA PRO A 337 -14.12 22.24 16.95
C PRO A 337 -14.53 21.88 18.39
N GLU A 338 -15.73 22.25 18.79
CA GLU A 338 -16.27 21.70 20.04
C GLU A 338 -16.29 20.18 19.95
N ASP A 339 -15.94 19.50 21.05
CA ASP A 339 -15.89 18.03 21.14
C ASP A 339 -14.91 17.31 20.17
N TYR A 340 -13.97 18.03 19.54
CA TYR A 340 -13.04 17.52 18.50
C TYR A 340 -12.36 16.18 18.82
N LEU A 341 -12.08 15.87 20.10
CA LEU A 341 -11.56 14.56 20.55
C LEU A 341 -12.46 13.36 20.20
N ASN A 342 -13.76 13.60 20.00
CA ASN A 342 -14.76 12.58 19.65
C ASN A 342 -15.19 12.67 18.17
N ARG A 343 -14.65 13.61 17.38
CA ARG A 343 -14.96 13.77 15.96
C ARG A 343 -13.89 13.12 15.10
N LYS A 344 -14.30 12.59 13.95
CA LYS A 344 -13.39 12.23 12.87
C LYS A 344 -13.04 13.49 12.10
N ILE A 345 -11.94 14.14 12.43
CA ILE A 345 -11.49 15.39 11.79
C ILE A 345 -10.61 15.04 10.61
N TYR A 346 -10.96 15.50 9.43
CA TYR A 346 -10.13 15.37 8.23
C TYR A 346 -9.50 16.72 7.92
N VAL A 347 -8.22 16.72 7.59
CA VAL A 347 -7.52 17.91 7.11
C VAL A 347 -7.36 17.79 5.62
N GLN A 348 -7.73 18.83 4.89
CA GLN A 348 -7.50 18.94 3.47
C GLN A 348 -6.47 20.04 3.22
N ALA A 349 -5.48 19.74 2.38
CA ALA A 349 -4.50 20.71 1.94
C ALA A 349 -4.65 21.03 0.46
N ALA A 350 -4.42 22.28 0.10
CA ALA A 350 -4.24 22.74 -1.26
C ALA A 350 -2.84 23.33 -1.39
N ILE A 351 -2.00 22.77 -2.26
CA ILE A 351 -0.69 23.32 -2.58
C ILE A 351 -0.75 24.10 -3.89
N ARG A 352 -0.20 25.31 -3.88
CA ARG A 352 -0.22 26.26 -4.99
C ARG A 352 1.19 26.72 -5.30
N ASP A 353 1.47 26.79 -6.59
CA ASP A 353 2.67 27.43 -7.11
C ASP A 353 2.29 28.77 -7.76
N GLY A 354 3.00 29.85 -7.41
CA GLY A 354 2.75 31.18 -7.98
C GLY A 354 2.99 31.30 -9.49
N ASN A 355 3.73 30.37 -10.09
CA ASN A 355 4.01 30.32 -11.53
C ASN A 355 3.14 29.28 -12.27
N SER A 356 2.33 28.51 -11.55
CA SER A 356 1.36 27.56 -12.12
C SER A 356 -0.08 28.00 -11.86
N TYR A 357 -1.00 27.53 -12.69
CA TYR A 357 -2.44 27.58 -12.39
C TYR A 357 -2.98 26.21 -11.96
N LEU A 358 -2.10 25.21 -11.90
CA LEU A 358 -2.41 23.93 -11.31
C LEU A 358 -2.28 24.05 -9.80
N VAL A 359 -3.25 23.44 -9.13
CA VAL A 359 -3.31 23.27 -7.68
C VAL A 359 -3.34 21.77 -7.47
N HIS A 360 -2.63 21.26 -6.48
CA HIS A 360 -2.83 19.89 -6.02
C HIS A 360 -3.58 19.90 -4.69
N HIS A 361 -4.50 18.95 -4.53
CA HIS A 361 -5.22 18.78 -3.28
C HIS A 361 -5.00 17.39 -2.74
N ASP A 362 -4.81 17.31 -1.42
CA ASP A 362 -4.83 16.05 -0.72
C ASP A 362 -5.64 16.13 0.57
N THR A 363 -6.22 15.00 0.96
CA THR A 363 -7.06 14.90 2.15
C THR A 363 -6.47 13.83 3.04
N SER A 364 -6.24 14.18 4.29
CA SER A 364 -5.67 13.28 5.28
C SER A 364 -6.65 12.16 5.65
N ARG A 365 -6.12 11.12 6.32
CA ARG A 365 -6.95 10.25 7.16
C ARG A 365 -7.55 11.06 8.32
N PRO A 366 -8.59 10.55 9.03
CA PRO A 366 -9.06 11.19 10.25
C PRO A 366 -7.91 11.42 11.22
N ALA A 367 -7.91 12.57 11.89
CA ALA A 367 -6.99 12.87 12.95
C ALA A 367 -7.15 11.84 14.08
N LEU A 368 -6.02 11.36 14.61
CA LEU A 368 -6.01 10.31 15.62
C LEU A 368 -5.37 10.80 16.91
N SER A 369 -5.96 10.38 18.04
CA SER A 369 -5.27 10.41 19.34
C SER A 369 -4.33 9.22 19.38
N VAL A 370 -3.04 9.45 19.62
CA VAL A 370 -2.06 8.37 19.75
C VAL A 370 -2.06 7.92 21.21
N ASP A 371 -2.91 6.94 21.52
CA ASP A 371 -3.13 6.47 22.89
C ASP A 371 -2.41 5.14 23.17
N SER A 372 -2.03 4.42 22.12
CA SER A 372 -1.44 3.09 22.20
C SER A 372 -0.33 2.87 21.17
N CYS A 373 0.49 1.85 21.40
CA CYS A 373 1.50 1.42 20.44
C CYS A 373 0.88 0.98 19.09
N GLY A 374 -0.29 0.36 19.12
CA GLY A 374 -1.00 -0.02 17.90
C GLY A 374 -1.30 1.19 17.00
N ASP A 375 -1.63 2.33 17.61
CA ASP A 375 -1.94 3.57 16.88
C ASP A 375 -0.71 4.12 16.15
N ILE A 376 0.48 4.02 16.76
CA ILE A 376 1.77 4.45 16.16
C ILE A 376 2.08 3.68 14.88
N TRP A 377 1.89 2.36 14.92
CA TRP A 377 2.04 1.50 13.76
C TRP A 377 0.94 1.74 12.72
N GLU A 378 -0.29 2.03 13.14
CA GLU A 378 -1.41 2.32 12.25
C GLU A 378 -1.21 3.62 11.44
N ILE A 379 -0.55 4.63 12.04
CA ILE A 379 -0.22 5.89 11.37
C ILE A 379 1.08 5.84 10.56
N GLY A 380 1.76 4.69 10.53
CA GLY A 380 3.00 4.52 9.77
C GLY A 380 4.24 5.15 10.43
N ARG A 381 4.15 5.53 11.71
CA ARG A 381 5.27 6.07 12.51
C ARG A 381 5.96 5.02 13.39
N GLY A 382 5.76 3.74 13.06
CA GLY A 382 6.51 2.65 13.68
C GLY A 382 7.98 2.74 13.27
N MET A 383 8.90 2.52 14.22
CA MET A 383 10.33 2.54 13.95
C MET A 383 10.71 1.25 13.21
N THR A 384 11.55 1.35 12.18
CA THR A 384 11.93 0.17 11.38
C THR A 384 12.69 -0.86 12.22
N GLY A 385 13.43 -0.39 13.23
CA GLY A 385 14.12 -1.20 14.22
C GLY A 385 13.25 -1.84 15.30
N ASP A 386 11.96 -1.46 15.43
CA ASP A 386 11.03 -2.11 16.36
C ASP A 386 10.41 -3.34 15.66
N ILE A 387 11.15 -4.43 15.70
CA ILE A 387 10.87 -5.66 14.95
C ILE A 387 9.70 -6.40 15.58
N ASN A 388 9.66 -6.40 16.92
CA ASN A 388 8.61 -7.08 17.67
C ASN A 388 7.30 -6.26 17.75
N ARG A 389 7.34 -5.00 17.28
CA ARG A 389 6.24 -4.04 17.22
C ARG A 389 5.67 -3.67 18.59
N ASP A 390 6.52 -3.53 19.60
CA ASP A 390 6.15 -3.11 20.95
C ASP A 390 6.32 -1.60 21.20
N CYS A 391 6.64 -0.86 20.14
CA CYS A 391 6.93 0.56 20.07
C CYS A 391 8.22 0.96 20.77
N ARG A 392 9.15 0.03 20.91
CA ARG A 392 10.48 0.31 21.41
C ARG A 392 11.50 -0.31 20.47
N VAL A 393 12.63 0.36 20.34
CA VAL A 393 13.82 -0.28 19.77
C VAL A 393 14.73 -0.62 20.93
N ASP A 394 14.76 -1.88 21.32
CA ASP A 394 15.54 -2.34 22.46
C ASP A 394 16.21 -3.72 22.28
N MET A 395 16.62 -4.33 23.40
CA MET A 395 17.33 -5.61 23.38
C MET A 395 16.46 -6.77 22.91
N ALA A 396 15.13 -6.63 22.96
CA ALA A 396 14.20 -7.62 22.43
C ALA A 396 14.30 -7.69 20.91
N ASP A 397 14.34 -6.54 20.21
CA ASP A 397 14.49 -6.49 18.75
C ASP A 397 15.85 -7.03 18.28
N LEU A 398 16.90 -6.68 19.03
CA LEU A 398 18.23 -7.23 18.78
C LEU A 398 18.27 -8.76 18.93
N SER A 399 17.53 -9.29 19.92
CA SER A 399 17.41 -10.73 20.13
C SER A 399 16.78 -11.42 18.92
N GLU A 400 15.73 -10.82 18.35
CA GLU A 400 15.08 -11.36 17.16
C GLU A 400 16.02 -11.37 15.94
N ILE A 401 16.77 -10.28 15.70
CA ILE A 401 17.78 -10.23 14.61
C ILE A 401 18.85 -11.28 14.83
N ALA A 402 19.35 -11.42 16.06
CA ALA A 402 20.41 -12.37 16.36
C ALA A 402 19.95 -13.82 16.14
N GLU A 403 18.74 -14.18 16.56
CA GLU A 403 18.18 -15.52 16.33
C GLU A 403 18.00 -15.81 14.83
N SER A 404 17.50 -14.83 14.09
CA SER A 404 17.29 -14.96 12.64
C SER A 404 18.62 -15.03 11.87
N TRP A 405 19.59 -14.21 12.24
CA TRP A 405 20.93 -14.27 11.65
C TRP A 405 21.61 -15.63 11.88
N LEU A 406 21.44 -16.22 13.07
CA LEU A 406 21.99 -17.55 13.38
C LEU A 406 21.29 -18.69 12.64
N LEU A 407 20.04 -18.50 12.22
CA LEU A 407 19.26 -19.48 11.46
C LEU A 407 19.41 -19.30 9.94
N TRP A 408 19.66 -18.07 9.47
CA TRP A 408 19.52 -17.68 8.06
C TRP A 408 20.74 -17.00 7.44
N GLY A 409 21.81 -16.75 8.21
CA GLY A 409 23.03 -16.07 7.74
C GLY A 409 23.84 -16.83 6.69
N GLU A 410 24.60 -16.06 5.89
CA GLU A 410 25.49 -16.49 4.78
C GLU A 410 26.26 -17.79 5.13
N THR A 411 25.97 -18.96 4.55
CA THR A 411 26.77 -19.53 3.43
C THR A 411 26.39 -21.00 3.11
N GLY A 412 25.25 -21.52 3.60
CA GLY A 412 24.83 -22.91 3.37
C GLY A 412 25.24 -23.88 4.51
N TRP A 413 25.05 -25.19 4.29
CA TRP A 413 25.37 -26.24 5.27
C TRP A 413 26.65 -26.99 4.85
N ASP A 414 27.70 -26.92 5.67
CA ASP A 414 28.99 -27.60 5.45
C ASP A 414 29.17 -28.72 6.48
N PHE A 415 29.08 -29.98 6.05
CA PHE A 415 29.14 -31.13 6.95
C PHE A 415 30.46 -31.25 7.72
N GLN A 416 31.61 -30.90 7.12
CA GLN A 416 32.91 -31.01 7.79
C GLN A 416 33.05 -30.00 8.94
N GLN A 417 32.47 -28.81 8.76
CA GLN A 417 32.41 -27.76 9.78
C GLN A 417 31.32 -28.01 10.82
N ASP A 418 30.12 -28.37 10.37
CA ASP A 418 28.94 -28.58 11.22
C ASP A 418 29.07 -29.82 12.11
N TYR A 419 29.84 -30.84 11.70
CA TYR A 419 30.17 -31.96 12.57
C TYR A 419 31.10 -31.51 13.70
N ASN A 420 30.50 -31.21 14.85
CA ASN A 420 31.22 -30.80 16.05
C ASN A 420 30.86 -31.66 17.26
N PRO A 421 31.60 -32.74 17.53
CA PRO A 421 31.33 -33.59 18.67
C PRO A 421 31.70 -32.99 20.03
N ALA A 422 32.41 -31.85 20.08
CA ALA A 422 32.85 -31.20 21.31
C ALA A 422 31.84 -30.17 21.87
N LEU A 423 30.96 -29.61 21.02
CA LEU A 423 29.83 -28.76 21.45
C LEU A 423 28.58 -29.56 21.88
N LEU A 424 28.63 -30.90 21.87
CA LEU A 424 27.53 -31.81 22.24
C LEU A 424 27.40 -32.04 23.76
N GLY A 425 27.87 -31.10 24.57
CA GLY A 425 27.87 -31.18 26.02
C GLY A 425 26.48 -31.04 26.63
N SER A 426 25.84 -32.20 26.87
CA SER A 426 24.65 -32.44 27.72
C SER A 426 23.25 -32.40 27.06
N PRO A 427 22.62 -33.56 26.79
CA PRO A 427 23.16 -34.88 26.50
C PRO A 427 22.95 -35.23 25.01
N GLY A 428 24.02 -35.53 24.27
CA GLY A 428 23.98 -36.43 23.11
C GLY A 428 22.85 -36.22 22.09
N GLN A 429 22.59 -34.98 21.68
CA GLN A 429 21.60 -34.74 20.62
C GLN A 429 22.19 -35.10 19.26
N ASN A 430 21.73 -36.24 18.77
CA ASN A 430 21.70 -36.58 17.37
C ASN A 430 20.21 -36.62 17.02
N PRO A 431 19.68 -35.65 16.26
CA PRO A 431 20.38 -34.70 15.37
C PRO A 431 21.07 -33.49 16.04
N TYR A 432 22.02 -32.86 15.32
CA TYR A 432 22.60 -31.53 15.61
C TYR A 432 22.42 -30.62 14.39
N ARG A 433 21.81 -29.44 14.60
CA ARG A 433 21.32 -28.57 13.51
C ARG A 433 20.46 -29.39 12.52
N ASN A 434 20.73 -29.27 11.22
CA ASN A 434 20.05 -29.99 10.16
C ASN A 434 20.61 -31.39 9.89
N TRP A 435 21.62 -31.84 10.65
CA TRP A 435 22.33 -33.10 10.43
C TRP A 435 21.94 -34.16 11.44
N SER A 436 21.63 -35.37 10.96
CA SER A 436 21.51 -36.58 11.77
C SER A 436 22.55 -37.61 11.34
N TYR A 437 23.04 -38.40 12.28
CA TYR A 437 24.08 -39.41 12.06
C TYR A 437 23.50 -40.80 12.38
N GLY A 438 23.74 -41.80 11.54
CA GLY A 438 23.09 -43.07 11.77
C GLY A 438 23.57 -44.19 10.89
N ALA A 439 22.76 -45.23 10.88
CA ALA A 439 23.01 -46.46 10.17
C ALA A 439 21.75 -46.96 9.44
N GLY A 440 21.93 -47.91 8.55
CA GLY A 440 20.82 -48.60 7.89
C GLY A 440 21.19 -50.01 7.44
N SER A 441 20.18 -50.85 7.29
CA SER A 441 20.30 -52.20 6.72
C SER A 441 19.87 -52.23 5.25
N GLU A 442 19.15 -51.20 4.82
CA GLU A 442 18.71 -50.99 3.44
C GLU A 442 19.00 -49.53 3.04
N LEU A 443 18.80 -49.11 1.79
CA LEU A 443 19.04 -47.71 1.42
C LEU A 443 17.93 -46.75 1.92
N ASN A 444 16.72 -47.27 2.17
CA ASN A 444 15.51 -46.51 2.53
C ASN A 444 15.29 -46.33 4.06
N ASP A 445 16.02 -47.05 4.91
CA ASP A 445 15.88 -46.97 6.36
C ASP A 445 16.85 -45.96 7.00
N PHE A 446 16.65 -45.62 8.27
CA PHE A 446 17.63 -44.82 9.02
C PHE A 446 17.44 -45.03 10.52
N VAL A 447 18.50 -45.47 11.19
CA VAL A 447 18.56 -45.66 12.64
C VAL A 447 19.59 -44.69 13.19
N ALA A 448 19.15 -43.69 13.94
CA ALA A 448 20.03 -42.70 14.53
C ALA A 448 21.01 -43.33 15.53
N PHE A 449 22.27 -42.92 15.46
CA PHE A 449 23.27 -43.28 16.46
C PHE A 449 22.90 -42.71 17.83
N ASN A 450 22.97 -43.55 18.86
CA ASN A 450 22.59 -43.22 20.24
C ASN A 450 23.77 -43.28 21.21
N LYS A 451 24.97 -43.58 20.73
CA LYS A 451 26.20 -43.65 21.54
C LYS A 451 27.27 -42.73 20.96
N LEU A 452 27.61 -41.70 21.73
CA LEU A 452 28.75 -40.82 21.49
C LEU A 452 29.95 -41.32 22.31
N THR A 453 31.10 -41.49 21.66
CA THR A 453 32.39 -41.73 22.31
C THR A 453 33.26 -40.48 22.11
N GLN A 454 33.70 -39.87 23.21
CA GLN A 454 34.59 -38.70 23.18
C GLN A 454 35.95 -39.09 23.76
N ASP A 455 37.01 -38.86 22.98
CA ASP A 455 38.39 -38.94 23.45
C ASP A 455 39.23 -37.80 22.85
N SER A 456 40.50 -37.69 23.25
CA SER A 456 41.35 -36.57 22.81
C SER A 456 41.75 -36.61 21.33
N THR A 457 41.43 -37.69 20.61
CA THR A 457 41.95 -37.97 19.28
C THR A 457 40.87 -38.30 18.24
N ASN A 458 39.79 -39.00 18.60
CA ASN A 458 38.81 -39.56 17.65
C ASN A 458 37.40 -39.57 18.25
N ASN A 459 36.67 -38.48 18.12
CA ASN A 459 35.29 -38.44 18.61
C ASN A 459 34.34 -39.09 17.59
N SER A 460 33.45 -39.96 18.08
CA SER A 460 32.63 -40.83 17.22
C SER A 460 31.20 -41.07 17.68
N TRP A 461 30.32 -41.27 16.71
CA TRP A 461 28.93 -41.70 16.87
C TRP A 461 28.75 -43.13 16.37
N THR A 462 28.10 -43.97 17.19
CA THR A 462 27.83 -45.40 16.93
C THR A 462 26.48 -45.83 17.53
N LEU A 463 26.07 -47.07 17.25
CA LEU A 463 24.96 -47.71 17.99
C LEU A 463 25.48 -48.33 19.29
N SER A 464 24.74 -48.14 20.38
CA SER A 464 25.01 -48.81 21.67
C SER A 464 24.95 -50.33 21.56
N SER A 465 24.19 -50.85 20.60
CA SER A 465 24.01 -52.28 20.31
C SER A 465 25.00 -52.83 19.27
N ALA A 466 25.99 -52.05 18.82
CA ALA A 466 26.96 -52.51 17.83
C ALA A 466 27.72 -53.74 18.37
N SER A 467 27.54 -54.89 17.71
CA SER A 467 28.02 -56.21 18.15
C SER A 467 29.48 -56.49 17.78
N TYR A 468 30.06 -55.71 16.88
CA TYR A 468 31.41 -55.90 16.36
C TYR A 468 32.17 -54.57 16.27
N SER A 469 33.16 -54.36 17.14
CA SER A 469 34.10 -53.23 17.16
C SER A 469 33.52 -51.80 17.06
N GLY A 470 32.21 -51.62 17.28
CA GLY A 470 31.56 -50.31 17.25
C GLY A 470 31.12 -49.82 15.86
N PHE A 471 31.04 -50.70 14.85
CA PHE A 471 30.60 -50.34 13.48
C PHE A 471 29.09 -50.56 13.28
N PRO A 472 28.44 -49.85 12.35
CA PRO A 472 28.97 -48.72 11.56
C PRO A 472 29.19 -47.47 12.44
N ILE A 473 30.06 -46.57 11.98
CA ILE A 473 30.56 -45.43 12.77
C ILE A 473 30.72 -44.18 11.92
N ILE A 474 30.49 -43.02 12.54
CA ILE A 474 30.92 -41.72 12.02
C ILE A 474 31.87 -41.11 13.03
N TRP A 475 33.03 -40.61 12.60
CA TRP A 475 34.03 -40.06 13.50
C TRP A 475 34.82 -38.91 12.89
N LYS A 476 35.39 -38.05 13.74
CA LYS A 476 36.29 -36.97 13.33
C LYS A 476 37.67 -37.18 13.93
N ASN A 477 38.68 -37.15 13.07
CA ASN A 477 40.07 -37.28 13.49
C ASN A 477 40.58 -35.93 14.02
N PHE A 478 40.85 -35.82 15.31
CA PHE A 478 41.55 -34.67 15.91
C PHE A 478 43.05 -34.94 16.10
N GLY A 479 43.50 -36.18 15.87
CA GLY A 479 44.90 -36.60 15.91
C GLY A 479 45.63 -36.48 14.56
N PRO A 480 46.86 -37.04 14.45
CA PRO A 480 47.57 -37.14 13.18
C PRO A 480 46.83 -38.06 12.19
N TRP A 481 47.23 -38.01 10.92
CA TRP A 481 46.66 -38.87 9.88
C TRP A 481 46.60 -40.34 10.31
N ILE A 482 45.41 -40.95 10.25
CA ILE A 482 45.18 -42.33 10.65
C ILE A 482 44.07 -42.96 9.81
N TYR A 483 44.28 -44.21 9.38
CA TYR A 483 43.34 -44.99 8.57
C TYR A 483 42.77 -44.20 7.37
N GLY A 484 43.61 -43.46 6.65
CA GLY A 484 43.15 -42.69 5.49
C GLY A 484 42.45 -41.36 5.78
N VAL A 485 42.29 -40.97 7.05
CA VAL A 485 41.55 -39.76 7.45
C VAL A 485 42.52 -38.70 7.98
N ASN A 486 42.49 -37.50 7.39
CA ASN A 486 43.35 -36.38 7.80
C ASN A 486 42.89 -35.77 9.13
N THR A 487 43.79 -35.01 9.77
CA THR A 487 43.41 -34.18 10.93
C THR A 487 42.28 -33.22 10.56
N ASN A 488 41.31 -33.11 11.46
CA ASN A 488 40.02 -32.40 11.35
C ASN A 488 39.03 -32.93 10.32
N GLU A 489 39.27 -34.09 9.74
CA GLU A 489 38.38 -34.67 8.74
C GLU A 489 37.36 -35.63 9.37
N VAL A 490 36.10 -35.55 8.90
CA VAL A 490 34.99 -36.43 9.31
C VAL A 490 34.89 -37.60 8.33
N SER A 491 34.77 -38.81 8.85
CA SER A 491 34.73 -40.06 8.09
C SER A 491 33.61 -40.99 8.53
N LEU A 492 33.03 -41.67 7.54
CA LEU A 492 32.08 -42.77 7.68
C LEU A 492 32.84 -44.08 7.54
N HIS A 493 32.43 -45.11 8.29
CA HIS A 493 32.90 -46.48 8.05
C HIS A 493 31.73 -47.45 8.19
N PRO A 494 31.48 -48.29 7.17
CA PRO A 494 30.40 -49.29 7.20
C PRO A 494 30.70 -50.41 8.20
N ALA A 495 29.74 -51.29 8.42
CA ALA A 495 29.96 -52.51 9.19
C ALA A 495 30.31 -53.70 8.27
N PRO A 496 30.75 -54.85 8.82
CA PRO A 496 31.02 -56.06 8.05
C PRO A 496 29.83 -56.47 7.17
N PRO A 497 30.06 -56.92 5.91
CA PRO A 497 29.01 -57.41 5.04
C PRO A 497 28.10 -58.42 5.74
N GLY A 498 26.78 -58.22 5.67
CA GLY A 498 25.79 -59.08 6.31
C GLY A 498 25.52 -58.77 7.79
N SER A 499 26.11 -57.71 8.34
CA SER A 499 25.67 -57.12 9.61
C SER A 499 24.37 -56.35 9.43
N VAL A 500 23.59 -56.19 10.50
CA VAL A 500 22.34 -55.42 10.48
C VAL A 500 22.38 -54.44 11.65
N PRO A 501 22.59 -53.13 11.42
CA PRO A 501 22.84 -52.45 10.13
C PRO A 501 24.32 -52.55 9.66
N ASP A 502 24.55 -52.49 8.35
CA ASP A 502 25.89 -52.46 7.73
C ASP A 502 26.24 -51.15 7.02
N LEU A 503 25.26 -50.28 6.75
CA LEU A 503 25.48 -48.98 6.10
C LEU A 503 25.70 -47.87 7.13
N ALA A 504 26.70 -47.02 6.89
CA ALA A 504 26.87 -45.75 7.61
C ALA A 504 26.16 -44.62 6.85
N LYS A 505 25.40 -43.77 7.55
CA LYS A 505 24.55 -42.74 6.96
C LYS A 505 24.68 -41.39 7.64
N VAL A 506 24.85 -40.34 6.84
CA VAL A 506 24.68 -38.95 7.26
C VAL A 506 23.43 -38.39 6.59
N ARG A 507 22.49 -37.88 7.37
CA ARG A 507 21.23 -37.31 6.89
C ARG A 507 21.23 -35.80 7.06
N TRP A 508 21.00 -35.07 5.99
CA TRP A 508 20.57 -33.67 6.06
C TRP A 508 19.05 -33.58 5.98
N THR A 509 18.41 -32.78 6.83
CA THR A 509 16.98 -32.48 6.78
C THR A 509 16.78 -31.01 6.44
N SER A 510 16.12 -30.74 5.32
CA SER A 510 15.93 -29.40 4.81
C SER A 510 15.07 -28.54 5.75
N PRO A 511 15.55 -27.35 6.16
CA PRO A 511 14.77 -26.42 6.97
C PRO A 511 13.88 -25.48 6.15
N ALA A 512 13.97 -25.52 4.81
CA ALA A 512 13.32 -24.55 3.93
C ALA A 512 12.75 -25.22 2.67
N SER A 513 11.90 -24.50 1.93
CA SER A 513 11.34 -24.96 0.66
C SER A 513 11.92 -24.15 -0.50
N GLU A 514 12.90 -24.71 -1.21
CA GLU A 514 13.67 -23.99 -2.22
C GLU A 514 14.40 -24.95 -3.18
N THR A 515 15.20 -24.42 -4.10
CA THR A 515 16.17 -25.21 -4.86
C THR A 515 17.55 -25.07 -4.22
N VAL A 516 18.17 -26.19 -3.87
CA VAL A 516 19.52 -26.24 -3.29
C VAL A 516 20.52 -26.82 -4.28
N HIS A 517 21.77 -26.40 -4.15
CA HIS A 517 22.92 -26.92 -4.85
C HIS A 517 23.81 -27.69 -3.86
N ILE A 518 24.01 -28.98 -4.12
CA ILE A 518 24.74 -29.90 -3.25
C ILE A 518 26.00 -30.31 -3.99
N THR A 519 27.15 -29.90 -3.48
CA THR A 519 28.47 -30.25 -4.04
C THR A 519 29.31 -30.94 -2.99
N GLY A 520 30.22 -31.81 -3.44
CA GLY A 520 31.10 -32.49 -2.50
C GLY A 520 31.78 -33.72 -3.07
N LYS A 521 32.30 -34.53 -2.16
CA LYS A 521 32.93 -35.81 -2.47
C LYS A 521 32.85 -36.81 -1.34
N PHE A 522 32.81 -38.08 -1.70
CA PHE A 522 33.28 -39.18 -0.88
C PHE A 522 34.76 -39.39 -1.20
N ALA A 523 35.65 -39.05 -0.27
CA ALA A 523 37.08 -39.22 -0.48
C ALA A 523 37.49 -40.70 -0.35
N ALA A 524 38.55 -41.09 -1.06
CA ALA A 524 39.06 -42.47 -1.06
C ALA A 524 39.32 -43.01 0.35
N GLY A 525 39.80 -42.13 1.24
CA GLY A 525 40.09 -42.46 2.62
C GLY A 525 41.15 -43.56 2.74
N HIS A 526 40.77 -44.71 3.27
CA HIS A 526 41.69 -45.84 3.47
C HIS A 526 41.80 -46.71 2.19
N SER A 527 42.36 -47.92 2.27
CA SER A 527 42.73 -48.72 1.08
C SER A 527 41.68 -49.73 0.62
N GLY A 528 40.55 -49.79 1.32
CA GLY A 528 39.43 -50.68 1.01
C GLY A 528 38.54 -50.14 -0.10
N VAL A 529 37.48 -50.87 -0.38
CA VAL A 529 36.57 -50.61 -1.50
C VAL A 529 35.17 -50.45 -0.93
N VAL A 530 34.52 -49.34 -1.23
CA VAL A 530 33.19 -49.02 -0.67
C VAL A 530 32.16 -48.77 -1.76
N ASP A 531 30.90 -48.95 -1.37
CA ASP A 531 29.76 -48.54 -2.16
C ASP A 531 29.14 -47.26 -1.58
N MET A 532 28.75 -46.33 -2.45
CA MET A 532 28.32 -44.98 -2.05
C MET A 532 27.00 -44.61 -2.72
N TRP A 533 26.11 -43.95 -1.97
CA TRP A 533 24.84 -43.45 -2.49
C TRP A 533 24.45 -42.09 -1.92
N ILE A 534 23.64 -41.34 -2.68
CA ILE A 534 22.90 -40.18 -2.19
C ILE A 534 21.41 -40.44 -2.42
N ILE A 535 20.63 -40.50 -1.33
CA ILE A 535 19.21 -40.89 -1.35
C ILE A 535 18.34 -39.71 -0.90
N LYS A 536 17.31 -39.37 -1.69
CA LYS A 536 16.30 -38.38 -1.32
C LYS A 536 15.07 -39.06 -0.74
N ASN A 537 14.62 -38.64 0.45
CA ASN A 537 13.40 -39.11 1.11
C ASN A 537 13.29 -40.65 1.17
N GLY A 538 14.41 -41.35 1.39
CA GLY A 538 14.45 -42.82 1.43
C GLY A 538 14.13 -43.52 0.11
N ASN A 539 14.10 -42.82 -1.03
CA ASN A 539 13.79 -43.42 -2.34
C ASN A 539 14.98 -44.26 -2.89
N ALA A 540 15.15 -45.45 -2.33
CA ALA A 540 16.19 -46.40 -2.73
C ALA A 540 16.08 -46.87 -4.19
N ALA A 541 14.88 -46.82 -4.79
CA ALA A 541 14.66 -47.28 -6.16
C ALA A 541 15.24 -46.34 -7.22
N GLN A 542 15.47 -45.07 -6.86
CA GLN A 542 16.01 -44.03 -7.74
C GLN A 542 16.97 -43.14 -6.93
N PRO A 543 18.19 -43.62 -6.63
CA PRO A 543 19.18 -42.81 -5.94
C PRO A 543 19.52 -41.55 -6.77
N LEU A 544 19.75 -40.42 -6.11
CA LEU A 544 20.24 -39.20 -6.77
C LEU A 544 21.65 -39.41 -7.31
N PHE A 545 22.43 -40.25 -6.63
CA PHE A 545 23.79 -40.61 -7.00
C PHE A 545 24.09 -42.03 -6.49
N SER A 546 24.86 -42.81 -7.25
CA SER A 546 25.40 -44.08 -6.79
C SER A 546 26.73 -44.39 -7.47
N GLN A 547 27.72 -44.85 -6.70
CA GLN A 547 28.96 -45.40 -7.21
C GLN A 547 29.30 -46.66 -6.41
N LEU A 548 29.41 -47.80 -7.10
CA LEU A 548 29.77 -49.07 -6.48
C LEU A 548 31.26 -49.36 -6.69
N SER A 549 31.83 -50.13 -5.77
CA SER A 549 33.21 -50.59 -5.77
C SER A 549 34.22 -49.47 -5.98
N ALA A 550 34.04 -48.35 -5.28
CA ALA A 550 34.92 -47.19 -5.34
C ALA A 550 36.17 -47.38 -4.47
N SER A 551 37.32 -46.99 -5.02
CA SER A 551 38.64 -47.04 -4.36
C SER A 551 39.44 -45.74 -4.53
N ALA A 552 38.76 -44.65 -4.92
CA ALA A 552 39.32 -43.34 -5.21
C ALA A 552 38.30 -42.25 -4.81
N ASP A 553 38.70 -40.98 -4.84
CA ASP A 553 37.79 -39.86 -4.61
C ASP A 553 36.63 -39.88 -5.63
N VAL A 554 35.41 -39.79 -5.13
CA VAL A 554 34.18 -39.77 -5.92
C VAL A 554 33.46 -38.45 -5.67
N PHE A 555 33.40 -37.61 -6.70
CA PHE A 555 32.78 -36.29 -6.64
C PHE A 555 31.29 -36.33 -7.03
N PHE A 556 30.50 -35.45 -6.43
CA PHE A 556 29.11 -35.24 -6.80
C PHE A 556 28.77 -33.75 -6.86
N ASP A 557 27.84 -33.43 -7.75
CA ASP A 557 27.31 -32.09 -7.99
C ASP A 557 25.84 -32.26 -8.40
N LEU A 558 24.93 -31.83 -7.52
CA LEU A 558 23.49 -32.06 -7.65
C LEU A 558 22.73 -30.75 -7.41
N THR A 559 21.75 -30.45 -8.26
CA THR A 559 20.80 -29.37 -8.03
C THR A 559 19.39 -29.93 -7.95
N LEU A 560 18.67 -29.67 -6.87
CA LEU A 560 17.32 -30.19 -6.69
C LEU A 560 16.44 -29.30 -5.83
N SER A 561 15.13 -29.35 -6.10
CA SER A 561 14.13 -28.71 -5.25
C SER A 561 13.83 -29.55 -4.01
N VAL A 562 13.73 -28.90 -2.87
CA VAL A 562 13.45 -29.46 -1.55
C VAL A 562 12.26 -28.72 -0.94
N SER A 563 11.56 -29.39 -0.04
CA SER A 563 10.57 -28.79 0.85
C SER A 563 11.02 -28.99 2.29
N ILE A 564 10.51 -28.18 3.22
CA ILE A 564 10.76 -28.35 4.66
C ILE A 564 10.54 -29.83 5.05
N GLY A 565 11.52 -30.43 5.71
CA GLY A 565 11.51 -31.83 6.13
C GLY A 565 12.00 -32.83 5.07
N THR A 566 12.36 -32.39 3.85
CA THR A 566 13.02 -33.26 2.86
C THR A 566 14.35 -33.78 3.41
N THR A 567 14.60 -35.08 3.30
CA THR A 567 15.84 -35.71 3.76
C THR A 567 16.76 -36.07 2.60
N ILE A 568 18.06 -35.79 2.76
CA ILE A 568 19.13 -36.24 1.85
C ILE A 568 20.11 -37.07 2.65
N ASP A 569 20.21 -38.36 2.31
CA ASP A 569 21.08 -39.33 2.98
C ASP A 569 22.33 -39.59 2.14
N PHE A 570 23.51 -39.30 2.70
CA PHE A 570 24.81 -39.69 2.18
C PHE A 570 25.19 -41.02 2.83
N VAL A 571 25.31 -42.07 2.02
CA VAL A 571 25.40 -43.45 2.48
C VAL A 571 26.72 -44.07 2.02
N VAL A 572 27.40 -44.76 2.95
CA VAL A 572 28.58 -45.57 2.68
C VAL A 572 28.31 -47.00 3.15
N GLY A 573 28.48 -47.96 2.25
CA GLY A 573 28.34 -49.40 2.49
C GLY A 573 29.61 -50.17 2.12
N PRO A 574 29.71 -51.45 2.55
CA PRO A 574 30.88 -52.28 2.26
C PRO A 574 30.89 -52.74 0.80
N GLY A 575 31.99 -52.51 0.06
CA GLY A 575 32.14 -52.90 -1.36
C GLY A 575 32.54 -54.37 -1.57
N GLY A 576 32.15 -55.25 -0.65
CA GLY A 576 32.46 -56.69 -0.66
C GLY A 576 33.23 -57.18 0.58
N ASP A 577 33.99 -56.31 1.22
CA ASP A 577 34.59 -56.45 2.57
C ASP A 577 34.31 -55.15 3.36
N TYR A 578 34.72 -55.07 4.62
CA TYR A 578 34.72 -53.84 5.44
C TYR A 578 36.13 -53.44 5.90
N GLY A 579 37.13 -54.27 5.60
CA GLY A 579 38.51 -54.02 6.00
C GLY A 579 39.07 -52.81 5.25
N ALA A 580 39.42 -51.77 6.01
CA ALA A 580 40.02 -50.54 5.50
C ALA A 580 39.05 -49.60 4.72
N ASP A 581 37.83 -49.42 5.23
CA ASP A 581 36.75 -48.70 4.53
C ASP A 581 36.39 -47.32 5.13
N ASN A 582 37.33 -46.65 5.80
CA ASN A 582 37.08 -45.27 6.21
C ASN A 582 36.93 -44.40 4.96
N THR A 583 35.82 -43.69 4.86
CA THR A 583 35.46 -42.81 3.73
C THR A 583 35.18 -41.41 4.28
N PRO A 584 36.12 -40.46 4.14
CA PRO A 584 35.84 -39.07 4.46
C PRO A 584 34.75 -38.48 3.57
N LEU A 585 33.81 -37.75 4.17
CA LEU A 585 32.67 -37.18 3.44
C LEU A 585 32.73 -35.65 3.46
N HIS A 586 32.81 -35.02 2.31
CA HIS A 586 32.77 -33.56 2.16
C HIS A 586 31.44 -33.21 1.50
N VAL A 587 30.61 -32.40 2.15
CA VAL A 587 29.30 -31.97 1.62
C VAL A 587 29.15 -30.48 1.91
N LEU A 588 28.90 -29.71 0.87
CA LEU A 588 28.43 -28.33 0.93
C LEU A 588 27.06 -28.25 0.26
N ILE A 589 26.06 -27.83 1.01
CA ILE A 589 24.72 -27.54 0.50
C ILE A 589 24.56 -26.03 0.50
N SER A 590 24.59 -25.41 -0.66
CA SER A 590 24.28 -23.99 -0.84
C SER A 590 22.83 -23.81 -1.28
N ARG A 591 22.24 -22.69 -0.88
CA ARG A 591 20.95 -22.24 -1.42
C ARG A 591 21.16 -21.83 -2.88
N GLY A 592 20.24 -22.18 -3.77
CA GLY A 592 20.16 -21.54 -5.09
C GLY A 592 19.88 -20.05 -4.92
N ALA A 593 20.18 -19.21 -5.92
CA ALA A 593 20.00 -17.75 -5.85
C ALA A 593 18.73 -17.38 -5.07
N LEU A 594 18.91 -16.71 -3.92
CA LEU A 594 17.83 -16.31 -3.02
C LEU A 594 16.83 -15.46 -3.83
N ASN A 595 15.59 -15.92 -3.94
CA ASN A 595 14.50 -15.06 -4.39
C ASN A 595 13.95 -14.36 -3.15
N CYS A 596 14.08 -13.04 -3.10
CA CYS A 596 13.52 -12.19 -2.06
C CYS A 596 11.99 -12.46 -1.96
N GLY A 597 11.53 -13.01 -0.84
CA GLY A 597 10.12 -13.38 -0.68
C GLY A 597 9.79 -14.47 0.35
N ASP A 598 10.77 -14.98 1.11
CA ASP A 598 10.45 -15.81 2.28
C ASP A 598 9.98 -14.91 3.44
N PRO A 599 8.78 -15.11 4.02
CA PRO A 599 8.28 -14.31 5.12
C PRO A 599 9.23 -14.24 6.33
N ALA A 600 10.04 -15.28 6.54
CA ALA A 600 11.00 -15.32 7.65
C ALA A 600 12.24 -14.44 7.42
N THR A 601 12.58 -14.11 6.17
CA THR A 601 13.76 -13.29 5.84
C THR A 601 13.41 -11.81 5.65
N THR A 602 12.16 -11.49 5.32
CA THR A 602 11.74 -10.12 4.96
C THR A 602 11.53 -9.19 6.15
N ALA A 603 11.23 -9.70 7.34
CA ALA A 603 11.05 -8.87 8.54
C ALA A 603 12.38 -8.39 9.15
N MET A 604 13.47 -9.11 8.89
CA MET A 604 14.77 -8.93 9.56
C MET A 604 15.85 -8.37 8.63
N ASP A 605 15.56 -8.34 7.34
CA ASP A 605 16.31 -7.68 6.27
C ASP A 605 15.84 -6.23 6.18
N LEU A 606 16.25 -5.44 7.19
CA LEU A 606 15.81 -4.06 7.39
C LEU A 606 16.22 -3.14 6.25
N ASN A 607 17.31 -3.45 5.53
CA ASN A 607 17.74 -2.69 4.36
C ASN A 607 17.21 -3.24 3.02
N GLN A 608 16.47 -4.35 3.05
CA GLN A 608 15.84 -5.02 1.90
C GLN A 608 16.84 -5.46 0.82
N ASP A 609 18.06 -5.84 1.20
CA ASP A 609 19.10 -6.34 0.29
C ASP A 609 19.09 -7.87 0.12
N CYS A 610 18.14 -8.53 0.78
CA CYS A 610 17.88 -9.97 0.80
C CYS A 610 18.94 -10.78 1.58
N ILE A 611 19.75 -10.12 2.40
CA ILE A 611 20.80 -10.71 3.22
C ILE A 611 20.78 -10.10 4.62
N ILE A 612 20.29 -10.87 5.62
CA ILE A 612 20.38 -10.44 7.02
C ILE A 612 21.86 -10.43 7.47
N ASN A 613 22.43 -9.24 7.64
CA ASN A 613 23.83 -9.04 7.98
C ASN A 613 24.07 -7.81 8.89
N PHE A 614 25.33 -7.39 9.01
CA PHE A 614 25.70 -6.22 9.83
C PHE A 614 25.08 -4.90 9.37
N GLN A 615 24.65 -4.81 8.11
CA GLN A 615 23.97 -3.64 7.56
C GLN A 615 22.57 -3.49 8.16
N ASP A 616 21.82 -4.59 8.33
CA ASP A 616 20.53 -4.58 9.03
C ASP A 616 20.68 -4.22 10.50
N LEU A 617 21.71 -4.76 11.16
CA LEU A 617 22.04 -4.38 12.53
C LEU A 617 22.39 -2.88 12.64
N ALA A 618 22.97 -2.29 11.61
CA ALA A 618 23.25 -0.86 11.58
C ALA A 618 21.98 -0.01 11.43
N VAL A 619 20.95 -0.50 10.71
CA VAL A 619 19.61 0.13 10.67
C VAL A 619 18.97 0.10 12.05
N LEU A 620 18.94 -1.07 12.71
CA LEU A 620 18.45 -1.22 14.09
C LEU A 620 19.14 -0.26 15.05
N ALA A 621 20.47 -0.22 15.03
CA ALA A 621 21.25 0.65 15.91
C ALA A 621 21.05 2.13 15.59
N GLY A 622 20.80 2.47 14.33
CA GLY A 622 20.43 3.82 13.91
C GLY A 622 19.13 4.28 14.55
N ASP A 623 18.08 3.47 14.45
CA ASP A 623 16.78 3.78 15.05
C ASP A 623 16.91 3.88 16.58
N TRP A 624 17.53 2.89 17.24
CA TRP A 624 17.77 2.91 18.69
C TRP A 624 18.43 4.21 19.17
N LEU A 625 19.47 4.68 18.46
CA LEU A 625 20.20 5.88 18.86
C LEU A 625 19.45 7.18 18.55
N ASN A 626 18.52 7.17 17.59
CA ASN A 626 17.74 8.34 17.18
C ASN A 626 16.45 8.48 18.01
N CYS A 627 15.71 7.39 18.18
CA CYS A 627 14.48 7.31 18.96
C CYS A 627 14.27 5.85 19.39
N ASN A 628 14.21 5.59 20.69
CA ASN A 628 13.97 4.25 21.22
C ASN A 628 12.56 4.09 21.82
N ASP A 629 11.83 5.19 21.99
CA ASP A 629 10.44 5.24 22.43
C ASP A 629 9.77 6.45 21.75
N PRO A 630 8.91 6.26 20.74
CA PRO A 630 8.29 7.33 19.97
C PRO A 630 7.27 8.12 20.79
N GLN A 631 6.92 7.65 22.00
CA GLN A 631 6.11 8.41 22.96
C GLN A 631 6.96 9.34 23.83
N ASP A 632 8.29 9.23 23.80
CA ASP A 632 9.19 10.18 24.44
C ASP A 632 9.30 11.43 23.56
N GLY A 633 8.87 12.58 24.09
CA GLY A 633 8.92 13.87 23.41
C GLY A 633 10.33 14.37 23.05
N THR A 634 11.38 13.59 23.32
CA THR A 634 12.76 13.84 22.89
C THR A 634 13.12 13.23 21.53
N CYS A 635 12.23 12.43 20.93
CA CYS A 635 12.40 11.87 19.59
C CYS A 635 12.21 12.95 18.51
N ALA A 636 13.27 13.75 18.26
CA ALA A 636 13.28 14.71 17.17
C ALA A 636 13.64 14.00 15.85
N ASN A 637 12.74 14.04 14.87
CA ASN A 637 12.90 13.49 13.51
C ASN A 637 12.82 11.95 13.38
N SER A 638 12.07 11.26 14.26
CA SER A 638 11.58 9.93 13.87
C SER A 638 10.52 10.13 12.77
N PRO A 639 10.57 9.39 11.65
CA PRO A 639 9.63 9.54 10.54
C PRO A 639 8.16 9.39 10.98
#